data_AF-A0A812R913-F1
#
_entry.id   AF-A0A812R913-F1
#
_cell.length_a   1.000
_cell.length_b   1.000
_cell.length_c   1.000
_cell.angle_alpha   90.00
_cell.angle_beta   90.00
_cell.angle_gamma   90.00
#
_symmetry.space_group_name_H-M   'P 1'
#
loop_
_entity.id
_entity.type
_entity.pdbx_description
1 polymer ?
#
loop_
_entity_poly.entity_id
_entity_poly.type
_entity_poly.pdbx_seq_one_letter_code
_entity_poly.pdbx_strand_id
1 'polypeptide(L)'
;MAHPCPTGSGEVENSIEGADTKGKGYKGPGKFAGKGPGPVKGGKGANPSWKEKAAAAAAEPFQKLRVASLPPGAITSPRWETTFAVDFPAAGQTESVVFLATLDGSYVLKTSQAPAQEYFATRFIQKLGIPTPQMRIIFGKDAEHSKIREALMTVAGQNDRRGNSEKAHRLLMRAHSSFIPTMPILLMSLVPSPIPLGSASSSEVEAFLEVSKDRAAIPRLHAAGRCWLADAVLGFRDRFASPVTCKDYHKLRAMLKEHGPAILQEGPPPTLFDQYGLLQGNADNLVLSDNCLVAIDNHVQHVKSACEASSGMEPRAIAGTFAKVLEEAAANGLLEPPAASVEFFHHMVRQNTGYELTTAALCEFRLGVLHALRDLGSVLAWAESFLAELLEDAEATESKFWMDNVNSINGEALQSLGAALCETAAPYKDFLASLPDVPAPSPAVDTKAVDAKASEPQASSEALAAAPELWDALPPDVQAALQREPPRPIPYAPR
;
A
#
# COMPACT_ATOMS: atom_id res chain seq x y z
N MET A 1 -61.90 -9.03 -33.78
CA MET A 1 -61.48 -7.67 -34.13
C MET A 1 -60.07 -7.47 -33.60
N ALA A 2 -59.10 -7.68 -34.47
CA ALA A 2 -57.68 -7.54 -34.20
C ALA A 2 -57.11 -6.83 -35.43
N HIS A 3 -56.46 -5.68 -35.22
CA HIS A 3 -55.67 -5.02 -36.24
C HIS A 3 -54.24 -4.86 -35.71
N PRO A 4 -53.22 -5.17 -36.53
CA PRO A 4 -51.82 -5.20 -36.10
C PRO A 4 -51.18 -3.82 -36.19
N CYS A 5 -50.24 -3.54 -35.30
CA CYS A 5 -49.38 -2.36 -35.36
C CYS A 5 -48.12 -2.69 -36.19
N PRO A 6 -47.67 -1.80 -37.08
CA PRO A 6 -46.59 -2.10 -38.02
C PRO A 6 -45.20 -1.88 -37.39
N THR A 7 -44.30 -2.79 -37.72
CA THR A 7 -42.85 -2.68 -37.52
C THR A 7 -42.26 -1.68 -38.50
N GLY A 8 -41.91 -0.48 -38.03
CA GLY A 8 -41.13 0.50 -38.76
C GLY A 8 -39.68 0.48 -38.30
N SER A 9 -38.81 -0.15 -39.07
CA SER A 9 -37.36 -0.04 -38.99
C SER A 9 -36.94 1.32 -39.56
N GLY A 10 -36.72 2.29 -38.67
CA GLY A 10 -36.05 3.54 -38.99
C GLY A 10 -34.58 3.44 -38.59
N GLU A 11 -33.71 3.16 -39.57
CA GLU A 11 -32.28 3.41 -39.45
C GLU A 11 -32.08 4.92 -39.30
N VAL A 12 -31.62 5.35 -38.13
CA VAL A 12 -31.10 6.71 -37.94
C VAL A 12 -29.60 6.62 -38.15
N GLU A 13 -29.17 6.89 -39.39
CA GLU A 13 -27.80 7.28 -39.68
C GLU A 13 -27.49 8.60 -38.97
N ASN A 14 -26.88 8.52 -37.79
CA ASN A 14 -26.15 9.65 -37.24
C ASN A 14 -24.74 9.64 -37.83
N SER A 15 -24.63 10.20 -39.04
CA SER A 15 -23.38 10.67 -39.61
C SER A 15 -22.82 11.79 -38.73
N ILE A 16 -21.90 11.44 -37.83
CA ILE A 16 -21.00 12.40 -37.21
C ILE A 16 -19.96 12.74 -38.26
N GLU A 17 -20.07 13.94 -38.81
CA GLU A 17 -19.05 14.54 -39.69
C GLU A 17 -17.68 14.44 -39.02
N GLY A 18 -16.77 13.78 -39.75
CA GLY A 18 -15.38 13.66 -39.38
C GLY A 18 -14.72 15.04 -39.33
N ALA A 19 -14.35 15.46 -38.13
CA ALA A 19 -13.32 16.46 -37.96
C ALA A 19 -11.99 15.85 -38.42
N ASP A 20 -11.61 16.23 -39.64
CA ASP A 20 -10.37 15.93 -40.34
C ASP A 20 -9.16 16.50 -39.55
N THR A 21 -8.73 15.82 -38.48
CA THR A 21 -7.44 16.10 -37.84
C THR A 21 -6.34 15.49 -38.68
N LYS A 22 -5.98 16.20 -39.75
CA LYS A 22 -4.71 15.99 -40.46
C LYS A 22 -3.58 15.98 -39.45
N GLY A 23 -2.98 14.80 -39.28
CA GLY A 23 -1.76 14.61 -38.51
C GLY A 23 -0.68 15.57 -39.01
N LYS A 24 -0.42 16.61 -38.23
CA LYS A 24 0.83 17.35 -38.35
C LYS A 24 1.92 16.42 -37.83
N GLY A 25 2.68 15.87 -38.78
CA GLY A 25 3.86 15.08 -38.49
C GLY A 25 4.72 15.78 -37.45
N TYR A 26 5.07 15.03 -36.41
CA TYR A 26 6.04 15.44 -35.41
C TYR A 26 7.38 15.63 -36.14
N LYS A 27 7.70 16.88 -36.49
CA LYS A 27 9.07 17.25 -36.86
C LYS A 27 9.88 17.15 -35.58
N GLY A 28 10.80 16.18 -35.55
CA GLY A 28 11.78 16.07 -34.47
C GLY A 28 12.48 17.40 -34.22
N PRO A 29 12.97 17.63 -32.99
CA PRO A 29 13.56 18.90 -32.61
C PRO A 29 14.70 19.24 -33.57
N GLY A 30 14.52 20.36 -34.27
CA GLY A 30 15.53 20.93 -35.15
C GLY A 30 16.81 21.13 -34.35
N LYS A 31 17.94 20.70 -34.92
CA LYS A 31 19.29 21.01 -34.43
C LYS A 31 19.48 22.52 -34.44
N PHE A 32 19.13 23.19 -33.34
CA PHE A 32 19.60 24.53 -33.05
C PHE A 32 21.09 24.43 -32.73
N ALA A 33 21.94 24.76 -33.71
CA ALA A 33 23.32 25.15 -33.46
C ALA A 33 23.32 26.52 -32.75
N GLY A 34 22.87 26.53 -31.51
CA GLY A 34 23.13 27.62 -30.58
C GLY A 34 24.59 27.52 -30.16
N LYS A 35 25.36 28.59 -30.33
CA LYS A 35 26.68 28.73 -29.70
C LYS A 35 26.51 28.44 -28.21
N GLY A 36 27.04 27.30 -27.76
CA GLY A 36 26.99 26.91 -26.36
C GLY A 36 27.60 28.02 -25.50
N PRO A 37 27.07 28.28 -24.29
CA PRO A 37 27.76 29.14 -23.34
C PRO A 37 29.16 28.57 -23.15
N GLY A 38 30.18 29.37 -23.46
CA GLY A 38 31.57 28.97 -23.25
C GLY A 38 31.78 28.55 -21.79
N PRO A 39 32.78 27.70 -21.52
CA PRO A 39 33.07 27.24 -20.17
C PRO A 39 33.22 28.45 -19.26
N VAL A 40 32.27 28.60 -18.32
CA VAL A 40 32.37 29.57 -17.25
C VAL A 40 33.63 29.18 -16.49
N LYS A 41 34.69 29.99 -16.64
CA LYS A 41 35.95 29.81 -15.92
C LYS A 41 35.62 29.66 -14.45
N GLY A 42 35.97 28.49 -13.89
CA GLY A 42 35.72 28.13 -12.51
C GLY A 42 36.14 29.28 -11.58
N GLY A 43 35.15 29.96 -11.02
CA GLY A 43 35.37 30.84 -9.89
C GLY A 43 36.01 30.00 -8.80
N LYS A 44 37.16 30.43 -8.30
CA LYS A 44 37.81 29.85 -7.11
C LYS A 44 36.71 29.66 -6.06
N GLY A 45 36.37 28.40 -5.78
CA GLY A 45 35.29 28.06 -4.84
C GLY A 45 35.53 28.81 -3.54
N ALA A 46 34.65 29.76 -3.25
CA ALA A 46 34.71 30.47 -1.99
C ALA A 46 34.59 29.42 -0.89
N ASN A 47 35.56 29.39 0.03
CA ASN A 47 35.46 28.51 1.18
C ASN A 47 34.13 28.80 1.88
N PRO A 48 33.33 27.78 2.21
CA PRO A 48 32.06 27.99 2.88
C PRO A 48 32.29 28.80 4.16
N SER A 49 31.44 29.78 4.37
CA SER A 49 31.41 30.60 5.57
C SER A 49 31.27 29.72 6.81
N TRP A 50 31.73 30.21 7.96
CA TRP A 50 31.60 29.47 9.22
C TRP A 50 30.14 29.13 9.57
N LYS A 51 29.18 29.95 9.12
CA LYS A 51 27.74 29.71 9.27
C LYS A 51 27.28 28.52 8.45
N GLU A 52 27.71 28.41 7.19
CA GLU A 52 27.40 27.27 6.31
C GLU A 52 28.02 25.98 6.86
N LYS A 53 29.25 26.05 7.41
CA LYS A 53 29.89 24.90 8.07
C LYS A 53 29.13 24.45 9.32
N ALA A 54 28.68 25.39 10.15
CA ALA A 54 27.88 25.08 11.35
C ALA A 54 26.50 24.50 10.99
N ALA A 55 25.85 25.04 9.96
CA ALA A 55 24.58 24.52 9.45
C ALA A 55 24.73 23.09 8.90
N ALA A 56 25.75 22.84 8.08
CA ALA A 56 26.05 21.51 7.55
C ALA A 56 26.31 20.48 8.67
N ALA A 57 27.09 20.86 9.69
CA ALA A 57 27.34 19.99 10.85
C ALA A 57 26.05 19.71 11.66
N ALA A 58 25.11 20.66 11.72
CA ALA A 58 23.81 20.46 12.36
C ALA A 58 22.84 19.61 11.51
N ALA A 59 23.03 19.58 10.18
CA ALA A 59 22.21 18.79 9.26
C ALA A 59 22.60 17.31 9.22
N GLU A 60 23.90 17.02 9.35
CA GLU A 60 24.47 15.70 9.13
C GLU A 60 23.74 14.56 9.90
N PRO A 61 23.40 14.71 11.20
CA PRO A 61 22.69 13.66 11.94
C PRO A 61 21.32 13.33 11.32
N PHE A 62 20.58 14.37 10.91
CA PHE A 62 19.23 14.22 10.36
C PHE A 62 19.22 13.78 8.89
N GLN A 63 20.31 13.98 8.16
CA GLN A 63 20.43 13.49 6.77
C GLN A 63 20.58 11.98 6.70
N LYS A 64 21.20 11.37 7.72
CA LYS A 64 21.40 9.91 7.81
C LYS A 64 20.20 9.20 8.47
N LEU A 65 19.35 9.95 9.17
CA LEU A 65 18.18 9.42 9.85
C LEU A 65 17.14 8.94 8.83
N ARG A 66 16.78 7.66 8.90
CA ARG A 66 15.66 7.08 8.14
C ARG A 66 14.42 7.04 9.01
N VAL A 67 13.49 7.96 8.78
CA VAL A 67 12.26 8.06 9.60
C VAL A 67 11.43 6.78 9.52
N ALA A 68 11.36 6.14 8.35
CA ALA A 68 10.63 4.89 8.17
C ALA A 68 11.19 3.69 8.96
N SER A 69 12.39 3.83 9.54
CA SER A 69 13.03 2.80 10.37
C SER A 69 12.86 3.03 11.87
N LEU A 70 12.17 4.11 12.27
CA LEU A 70 11.92 4.42 13.68
C LEU A 70 10.69 3.66 14.21
N PRO A 71 10.59 3.42 15.53
CA PRO A 71 9.42 2.81 16.14
C PRO A 71 8.12 3.57 15.82
N PRO A 72 6.99 2.86 15.62
CA PRO A 72 5.70 3.49 15.37
C PRO A 72 5.21 4.26 16.60
N GLY A 73 4.62 5.44 16.39
CA GLY A 73 3.96 6.19 17.46
C GLY A 73 2.48 5.80 17.63
N ALA A 74 1.84 6.27 18.71
CA ALA A 74 0.42 6.00 18.94
C ALA A 74 -0.45 6.76 17.94
N ILE A 75 -1.16 6.05 17.06
CA ILE A 75 -1.96 6.71 16.01
C ILE A 75 -3.15 7.48 16.57
N THR A 76 -3.65 7.13 17.76
CA THR A 76 -4.84 7.73 18.39
C THR A 76 -4.59 9.10 19.01
N SER A 77 -3.35 9.43 19.36
CA SER A 77 -3.00 10.73 19.96
C SER A 77 -1.59 11.21 19.59
N PRO A 78 -1.30 11.43 18.30
CA PRO A 78 0.04 11.84 17.89
C PRO A 78 0.40 13.24 18.41
N ARG A 79 1.64 13.41 18.83
CA ARG A 79 2.17 14.69 19.35
C ARG A 79 2.80 15.54 18.26
N TRP A 80 1.98 16.05 17.33
CA TRP A 80 2.42 16.80 16.15
C TRP A 80 3.32 18.00 16.46
N GLU A 81 3.11 18.66 17.59
CA GLU A 81 3.93 19.77 18.06
C GLU A 81 5.38 19.39 18.39
N THR A 82 5.66 18.08 18.53
CA THR A 82 7.00 17.55 18.79
C THR A 82 7.70 16.99 17.55
N THR A 83 7.15 17.27 16.36
CA THR A 83 7.74 16.80 15.10
C THR A 83 9.15 17.36 14.91
N PHE A 84 10.11 16.49 14.61
CA PHE A 84 11.52 16.86 14.45
C PHE A 84 12.17 16.38 13.16
N ALA A 85 11.58 15.40 12.48
CA ALA A 85 12.07 14.90 11.21
C ALA A 85 10.92 14.48 10.29
N VAL A 86 11.14 14.68 9.00
CA VAL A 86 10.25 14.21 7.94
C VAL A 86 11.12 13.61 6.86
N ASP A 87 10.69 12.50 6.29
CA ASP A 87 11.35 11.86 5.17
C ASP A 87 10.37 11.50 4.07
N PHE A 88 10.91 11.30 2.87
CA PHE A 88 10.12 10.93 1.69
C PHE A 88 10.58 9.57 1.21
N PRO A 89 9.68 8.75 0.65
CA PRO A 89 10.10 7.55 -0.03
C PRO A 89 11.06 7.87 -1.19
N ALA A 90 11.89 6.89 -1.57
CA ALA A 90 12.84 7.02 -2.66
C ALA A 90 12.16 7.38 -3.99
N ALA A 91 12.90 8.06 -4.89
CA ALA A 91 12.37 8.55 -6.16
C ALA A 91 11.72 7.41 -6.98
N GLY A 92 10.48 7.65 -7.47
CA GLY A 92 9.66 6.66 -8.17
C GLY A 92 8.44 6.17 -7.38
N GLN A 93 8.46 6.32 -6.05
CA GLN A 93 7.29 6.07 -5.20
C GLN A 93 6.37 7.29 -5.12
N THR A 94 5.09 7.03 -4.83
CA THR A 94 4.00 8.01 -4.91
C THR A 94 4.32 9.29 -4.17
N GLU A 95 4.15 10.40 -4.88
CA GLU A 95 4.30 11.75 -4.35
C GLU A 95 3.39 12.06 -3.15
N SER A 96 2.45 11.18 -2.84
CA SER A 96 1.45 11.39 -1.82
C SER A 96 1.80 10.79 -0.45
N VAL A 97 2.95 10.13 -0.30
CA VAL A 97 3.39 9.53 0.96
C VAL A 97 4.51 10.34 1.62
N VAL A 98 4.40 10.53 2.93
CA VAL A 98 5.38 11.22 3.79
C VAL A 98 5.57 10.43 5.08
N PHE A 99 6.82 10.24 5.49
CA PHE A 99 7.17 9.67 6.79
C PHE A 99 7.48 10.79 7.78
N LEU A 100 6.86 10.79 8.95
CA LEU A 100 6.99 11.88 9.93
C LEU A 100 7.34 11.32 11.31
N ALA A 101 8.38 11.89 11.95
CA ALA A 101 8.82 11.54 13.29
C ALA A 101 8.47 12.65 14.29
N THR A 102 7.76 12.28 15.35
CA THR A 102 7.53 13.07 16.55
C THR A 102 8.28 12.46 17.72
N LEU A 103 8.33 13.12 18.88
CA LEU A 103 8.92 12.53 20.08
C LEU A 103 8.10 11.36 20.66
N ASP A 104 6.89 11.11 20.16
CA ASP A 104 6.05 9.97 20.53
C ASP A 104 6.27 8.74 19.63
N GLY A 105 6.90 8.94 18.47
CA GLY A 105 7.18 7.87 17.51
C GLY A 105 7.03 8.37 16.07
N SER A 106 7.02 7.44 15.13
CA SER A 106 6.96 7.76 13.70
C SER A 106 5.70 7.23 13.01
N TYR A 107 5.29 7.94 11.97
CA TYR A 107 4.00 7.77 11.29
C TYR A 107 4.15 7.86 9.78
N VAL A 108 3.17 7.31 9.06
CA VAL A 108 2.99 7.52 7.62
C VAL A 108 1.80 8.43 7.40
N LEU A 109 2.00 9.51 6.66
CA LEU A 109 0.94 10.36 6.15
C LEU A 109 0.80 10.09 4.66
N LYS A 110 -0.38 9.68 4.23
CA LYS A 110 -0.68 9.46 2.82
C LYS A 110 -1.87 10.28 2.39
N THR A 111 -1.78 10.91 1.23
CA THR A 111 -2.96 11.36 0.50
C THR A 111 -3.26 10.39 -0.64
N SER A 112 -4.54 10.20 -0.94
CA SER A 112 -4.98 9.28 -1.97
C SER A 112 -6.03 9.96 -2.82
N GLN A 113 -6.11 9.58 -4.10
CA GLN A 113 -7.24 9.97 -4.95
C GLN A 113 -8.50 9.17 -4.61
N ALA A 114 -8.32 8.01 -3.97
CA ALA A 114 -9.36 7.07 -3.62
C ALA A 114 -9.33 6.68 -2.12
N PRO A 115 -9.26 7.64 -1.15
CA PRO A 115 -8.97 7.30 0.25
C PRO A 115 -10.04 6.43 0.90
N ALA A 116 -11.31 6.52 0.49
CA ALA A 116 -12.35 5.64 1.02
C ALA A 116 -12.17 4.20 0.57
N GLN A 117 -11.79 3.99 -0.70
CA GLN A 117 -11.51 2.66 -1.24
C GLN A 117 -10.31 2.04 -0.51
N GLU A 118 -9.26 2.82 -0.26
CA GLU A 118 -8.07 2.36 0.45
C GLU A 118 -8.34 2.04 1.92
N TYR A 119 -9.10 2.91 2.61
CA TYR A 119 -9.51 2.69 3.99
C TYR A 119 -10.39 1.44 4.12
N PHE A 120 -11.43 1.32 3.29
CA PHE A 120 -12.32 0.15 3.29
C PHE A 120 -11.55 -1.14 2.99
N ALA A 121 -10.72 -1.16 1.93
CA ALA A 121 -9.93 -2.33 1.57
C ALA A 121 -8.98 -2.76 2.69
N THR A 122 -8.34 -1.81 3.36
CA THR A 122 -7.47 -2.07 4.52
C THR A 122 -8.26 -2.71 5.66
N ARG A 123 -9.45 -2.17 5.99
CA ARG A 123 -10.31 -2.73 7.06
C ARG A 123 -10.86 -4.11 6.70
N PHE A 124 -11.22 -4.34 5.44
CA PHE A 124 -11.66 -5.63 4.92
C PHE A 124 -10.57 -6.70 5.07
N ILE A 125 -9.35 -6.38 4.66
CA ILE A 125 -8.18 -7.26 4.75
C ILE A 125 -7.84 -7.55 6.22
N GLN A 126 -7.87 -6.54 7.10
CA GLN A 126 -7.73 -6.74 8.55
C GLN A 126 -8.79 -7.70 9.11
N LYS A 127 -10.05 -7.56 8.68
CA LYS A 127 -11.14 -8.43 9.12
C LYS A 127 -10.96 -9.88 8.68
N LEU A 128 -10.28 -10.11 7.56
CA LEU A 128 -9.86 -11.42 7.08
C LEU A 128 -8.62 -11.97 7.81
N GLY A 129 -8.13 -11.31 8.85
CA GLY A 129 -7.00 -11.75 9.67
C GLY A 129 -5.62 -11.48 9.05
N ILE A 130 -5.54 -10.60 8.06
CA ILE A 130 -4.28 -10.21 7.43
C ILE A 130 -3.73 -8.98 8.16
N PRO A 131 -2.45 -9.01 8.60
CA PRO A 131 -1.80 -7.83 9.15
C PRO A 131 -1.73 -6.69 8.13
N THR A 132 -2.18 -5.50 8.52
CA THR A 132 -1.98 -4.24 7.79
C THR A 132 -1.51 -3.18 8.78
N PRO A 133 -0.94 -2.06 8.31
CA PRO A 133 -0.77 -0.89 9.17
C PRO A 133 -2.10 -0.48 9.77
N GLN A 134 -2.09 -0.04 11.04
CA GLN A 134 -3.26 0.63 11.60
C GLN A 134 -3.49 1.92 10.81
N MET A 135 -4.74 2.25 10.53
CA MET A 135 -5.09 3.38 9.67
C MET A 135 -6.25 4.15 10.28
N ARG A 136 -6.21 5.48 10.18
CA ARG A 136 -7.36 6.35 10.41
C ARG A 136 -7.37 7.52 9.43
N ILE A 137 -8.54 8.12 9.27
CA ILE A 137 -8.74 9.25 8.37
C ILE A 137 -8.73 10.55 9.17
N ILE A 138 -8.11 11.58 8.62
CA ILE A 138 -8.13 12.94 9.15
C ILE A 138 -8.71 13.84 8.06
N PHE A 139 -9.86 14.43 8.34
CA PHE A 139 -10.53 15.32 7.39
C PHE A 139 -9.94 16.72 7.48
N GLY A 140 -9.95 17.47 6.37
CA GLY A 140 -9.32 18.79 6.37
C GLY A 140 -10.03 19.87 7.20
N LYS A 141 -11.27 19.61 7.63
CA LYS A 141 -11.97 20.43 8.63
C LYS A 141 -11.47 20.17 10.07
N ASP A 142 -10.80 19.05 10.31
CA ASP A 142 -10.33 18.67 11.64
C ASP A 142 -9.20 19.60 12.09
N ALA A 143 -9.22 20.00 13.37
CA ALA A 143 -8.13 20.79 13.95
C ALA A 143 -6.76 20.09 13.79
N GLU A 144 -6.77 18.76 13.84
CA GLU A 144 -5.59 17.93 13.65
C GLU A 144 -4.96 18.08 12.26
N HIS A 145 -5.76 18.23 11.20
CA HIS A 145 -5.23 18.45 9.86
C HIS A 145 -4.38 19.72 9.80
N SER A 146 -4.81 20.79 10.48
CA SER A 146 -4.02 22.03 10.58
C SER A 146 -2.72 21.83 11.34
N LYS A 147 -2.75 21.08 12.46
CA LYS A 147 -1.55 20.74 13.24
C LYS A 147 -0.51 19.95 12.43
N ILE A 148 -0.96 19.00 11.59
CA ILE A 148 -0.07 18.25 10.68
C ILE A 148 0.61 19.20 9.71
N ARG A 149 -0.13 20.13 9.09
CA ARG A 149 0.46 21.11 8.17
C ARG A 149 1.47 22.00 8.89
N GLU A 150 1.13 22.50 10.08
CA GLU A 150 2.04 23.32 10.89
C GLU A 150 3.31 22.56 11.29
N ALA A 151 3.22 21.27 11.61
CA ALA A 151 4.35 20.40 11.86
C ALA A 151 5.27 20.28 10.63
N LEU A 152 4.70 20.05 9.44
CA LEU A 152 5.46 20.01 8.18
C LEU A 152 6.19 21.34 7.90
N MET A 153 5.51 22.47 8.09
CA MET A 153 6.10 23.81 7.92
C MET A 153 7.22 24.07 8.94
N THR A 154 7.06 23.60 10.18
CA THR A 154 8.06 23.71 11.24
C THR A 154 9.33 22.94 10.87
N VAL A 155 9.20 21.70 10.41
CA VAL A 155 10.33 20.88 9.97
C VAL A 155 10.98 21.45 8.71
N ALA A 156 10.20 22.05 7.79
CA ALA A 156 10.76 22.76 6.65
C ALA A 156 11.67 23.91 7.10
N GLY A 157 11.22 24.74 8.05
CA GLY A 157 12.02 25.82 8.63
C GLY A 157 13.25 25.34 9.43
N GLN A 158 13.18 24.14 10.04
CA GLN A 158 14.36 23.50 10.63
C GLN A 158 15.36 23.05 9.56
N ASN A 159 14.91 22.42 8.48
CA ASN A 159 15.78 22.00 7.37
C ASN A 159 16.46 23.19 6.69
N ASP A 160 15.75 24.30 6.48
CA ASP A 160 16.34 25.51 5.90
C ASP A 160 17.44 26.10 6.79
N ARG A 161 17.20 26.20 8.11
CA ARG A 161 18.22 26.64 9.10
C ARG A 161 19.43 25.70 9.18
N ARG A 162 19.23 24.41 8.90
CA ARG A 162 20.30 23.40 8.78
C ARG A 162 20.99 23.45 7.40
N GLY A 163 20.62 24.36 6.50
CA GLY A 163 21.21 24.48 5.17
C GLY A 163 20.73 23.43 4.17
N ASN A 164 19.63 22.74 4.46
CA ASN A 164 18.97 21.79 3.55
C ASN A 164 17.75 22.44 2.89
N SER A 165 18.01 23.46 2.06
CA SER A 165 16.96 24.25 1.40
C SER A 165 16.14 23.45 0.38
N GLU A 166 16.72 22.45 -0.27
CA GLU A 166 16.02 21.56 -1.18
C GLU A 166 14.94 20.73 -0.45
N LYS A 167 15.32 20.07 0.66
CA LYS A 167 14.36 19.31 1.47
C LYS A 167 13.31 20.23 2.10
N ALA A 168 13.71 21.42 2.55
CA ALA A 168 12.77 22.43 3.05
C ALA A 168 11.75 22.83 1.97
N HIS A 169 12.19 23.17 0.76
CA HIS A 169 11.30 23.51 -0.35
C HIS A 169 10.35 22.36 -0.69
N ARG A 170 10.85 21.12 -0.76
CA ARG A 170 10.02 19.94 -1.02
C ARG A 170 8.94 19.74 0.05
N LEU A 171 9.27 19.96 1.33
CA LEU A 171 8.31 19.90 2.44
C LEU A 171 7.23 20.98 2.32
N LEU A 172 7.61 22.21 2.02
CA LEU A 172 6.67 23.31 1.79
C LEU A 172 5.72 22.97 0.64
N MET A 173 6.26 22.50 -0.49
CA MET A 173 5.45 22.10 -1.63
C MET A 173 4.44 21.01 -1.24
N ARG A 174 4.86 19.96 -0.52
CA ARG A 174 3.96 18.90 -0.05
C ARG A 174 2.86 19.42 0.89
N ALA A 175 3.22 20.24 1.88
CA ALA A 175 2.27 20.84 2.82
C ALA A 175 1.22 21.75 2.13
N HIS A 176 1.55 22.30 0.96
CA HIS A 176 0.67 23.17 0.17
C HIS A 176 -0.09 22.45 -0.95
N SER A 177 0.49 21.45 -1.62
CA SER A 177 -0.11 20.80 -2.79
C SER A 177 -0.74 19.45 -2.49
N SER A 178 -0.15 18.67 -1.60
CA SER A 178 -0.61 17.30 -1.30
C SER A 178 -1.55 17.24 -0.11
N PHE A 179 -1.33 18.08 0.91
CA PHE A 179 -2.13 18.12 2.15
C PHE A 179 -3.08 19.32 2.17
N ILE A 180 -3.90 19.45 1.13
CA ILE A 180 -4.90 20.52 1.01
C ILE A 180 -6.14 20.22 1.86
N PRO A 181 -6.83 21.23 2.45
CA PRO A 181 -7.98 21.00 3.34
C PRO A 181 -9.18 20.26 2.72
N THR A 182 -9.24 20.12 1.40
CA THR A 182 -10.31 19.38 0.73
C THR A 182 -10.02 17.88 0.62
N MET A 183 -8.78 17.45 0.86
CA MET A 183 -8.36 16.06 0.76
C MET A 183 -8.16 15.47 2.16
N PRO A 184 -8.84 14.35 2.49
CA PRO A 184 -8.54 13.60 3.69
C PRO A 184 -7.11 13.05 3.68
N ILE A 185 -6.51 12.99 4.86
CA ILE A 185 -5.21 12.36 5.11
C ILE A 185 -5.46 10.97 5.67
N LEU A 186 -4.82 9.96 5.10
CA LEU A 186 -4.69 8.64 5.71
C LEU A 186 -3.48 8.67 6.63
N LEU A 187 -3.71 8.67 7.94
CA LEU A 187 -2.67 8.45 8.93
C LEU A 187 -2.52 6.96 9.14
N MET A 188 -1.30 6.45 8.99
CA MET A 188 -1.00 5.04 9.19
C MET A 188 0.15 4.84 10.19
N SER A 189 0.11 3.74 10.93
CA SER A 189 1.25 3.29 11.73
C SER A 189 2.40 2.86 10.81
N LEU A 190 3.64 2.98 11.28
CA LEU A 190 4.77 2.37 10.57
C LEU A 190 4.78 0.85 10.73
N VAL A 191 5.30 0.17 9.70
CA VAL A 191 5.69 -1.24 9.76
C VAL A 191 7.14 -1.28 10.22
N PRO A 192 7.49 -1.95 11.32
CA PRO A 192 8.87 -2.00 11.81
C PRO A 192 9.73 -2.85 10.87
N SER A 193 10.96 -2.39 10.61
CA SER A 193 11.95 -3.05 9.75
C SER A 193 11.36 -3.58 8.43
N PRO A 194 10.70 -2.72 7.61
CA PRO A 194 9.96 -3.19 6.46
C PRO A 194 10.90 -3.65 5.34
N ILE A 195 10.73 -4.89 4.88
CA ILE A 195 11.41 -5.45 3.71
C ILE A 195 10.34 -5.74 2.66
N PRO A 196 10.13 -4.88 1.65
CA PRO A 196 9.20 -5.15 0.56
C PRO A 196 9.62 -6.44 -0.17
N LEU A 197 8.68 -7.37 -0.35
CA LEU A 197 8.96 -8.69 -0.91
C LEU A 197 9.53 -8.62 -2.33
N GLY A 198 9.13 -7.63 -3.14
CA GLY A 198 9.66 -7.42 -4.48
C GLY A 198 11.14 -7.02 -4.49
N SER A 199 11.64 -6.49 -3.37
CA SER A 199 13.04 -6.08 -3.18
C SER A 199 13.84 -6.97 -2.21
N ALA A 200 13.22 -8.02 -1.65
CA ALA A 200 13.86 -8.91 -0.71
C ALA A 200 14.94 -9.78 -1.39
N SER A 201 16.09 -9.91 -0.74
CA SER A 201 17.13 -10.84 -1.16
C SER A 201 16.69 -12.30 -0.98
N SER A 202 17.30 -13.23 -1.72
CA SER A 202 16.99 -14.65 -1.59
C SER A 202 17.20 -15.18 -0.17
N SER A 203 18.19 -14.67 0.56
CA SER A 203 18.44 -15.00 1.97
C SER A 203 17.37 -14.47 2.92
N GLU A 204 16.81 -13.29 2.65
CA GLU A 204 15.69 -12.76 3.44
C GLU A 204 14.44 -13.58 3.16
N VAL A 205 14.16 -13.92 1.91
CA VAL A 205 13.04 -14.81 1.57
C VAL A 205 13.17 -16.17 2.26
N GLU A 206 14.35 -16.80 2.21
CA GLU A 206 14.61 -18.06 2.93
C GLU A 206 14.35 -17.90 4.44
N ALA A 207 14.85 -16.83 5.06
CA ALA A 207 14.68 -16.62 6.49
C ALA A 207 13.22 -16.37 6.90
N PHE A 208 12.44 -15.66 6.06
CA PHE A 208 11.10 -15.23 6.42
C PHE A 208 9.98 -16.17 5.95
N LEU A 209 10.16 -16.86 4.83
CA LEU A 209 9.11 -17.63 4.16
C LEU A 209 9.39 -19.15 4.10
N GLU A 210 10.52 -19.65 4.60
CA GLU A 210 10.74 -21.09 4.67
C GLU A 210 10.36 -21.71 6.02
N VAL A 211 9.30 -22.53 5.96
CA VAL A 211 8.77 -23.29 7.11
C VAL A 211 9.81 -24.26 7.70
N SER A 212 10.71 -24.78 6.85
CA SER A 212 11.78 -25.69 7.26
C SER A 212 12.86 -25.01 8.10
N LYS A 213 12.97 -23.68 8.02
CA LYS A 213 13.95 -22.85 8.75
C LYS A 213 13.34 -22.22 9.98
N ASP A 214 12.13 -21.69 9.84
CA ASP A 214 11.45 -20.94 10.87
C ASP A 214 9.94 -21.21 10.84
N ARG A 215 9.39 -21.69 11.96
CA ARG A 215 7.94 -21.88 12.08
C ARG A 215 7.17 -20.57 12.06
N ALA A 216 7.80 -19.44 12.32
CA ALA A 216 7.15 -18.14 12.16
C ALA A 216 6.89 -17.79 10.67
N ALA A 217 7.43 -18.54 9.71
CA ALA A 217 7.04 -18.44 8.30
C ALA A 217 5.57 -18.82 8.07
N ILE A 218 5.01 -19.73 8.88
CA ILE A 218 3.63 -20.24 8.74
C ILE A 218 2.61 -19.09 8.75
N PRO A 219 2.51 -18.25 9.80
CA PRO A 219 1.54 -17.15 9.81
C PRO A 219 1.78 -16.13 8.68
N ARG A 220 3.02 -15.94 8.22
CA ARG A 220 3.35 -15.04 7.08
C ARG A 220 2.80 -15.59 5.77
N LEU A 221 3.00 -16.88 5.51
CA LEU A 221 2.47 -17.57 4.34
C LEU A 221 0.94 -17.65 4.37
N HIS A 222 0.36 -17.90 5.54
CA HIS A 222 -1.09 -17.87 5.72
C HIS A 222 -1.66 -16.49 5.39
N ALA A 223 -1.02 -15.41 5.88
CA ALA A 223 -1.40 -14.04 5.57
C ALA A 223 -1.33 -13.77 4.06
N ALA A 224 -0.26 -14.20 3.38
CA ALA A 224 -0.14 -14.05 1.92
C ALA A 224 -1.25 -14.81 1.16
N GLY A 225 -1.59 -16.03 1.59
CA GLY A 225 -2.69 -16.81 1.01
C GLY A 225 -4.05 -16.13 1.21
N ARG A 226 -4.30 -15.63 2.43
CA ARG A 226 -5.49 -14.83 2.73
C ARG A 226 -5.56 -13.56 1.87
N CYS A 227 -4.43 -12.87 1.65
CA CYS A 227 -4.35 -11.69 0.78
C CYS A 227 -4.82 -12.02 -0.64
N TRP A 228 -4.46 -13.18 -1.19
CA TRP A 228 -4.86 -13.52 -2.55
C TRP A 228 -6.38 -13.66 -2.70
N LEU A 229 -7.06 -14.26 -1.73
CA LEU A 229 -8.54 -14.30 -1.71
C LEU A 229 -9.12 -12.90 -1.51
N ALA A 230 -8.56 -12.09 -0.60
CA ALA A 230 -9.04 -10.74 -0.38
C ALA A 230 -8.93 -9.89 -1.66
N ASP A 231 -7.81 -9.97 -2.36
CA ASP A 231 -7.56 -9.24 -3.59
C ASP A 231 -8.50 -9.67 -4.71
N ALA A 232 -8.85 -10.97 -4.77
CA ALA A 232 -9.90 -11.46 -5.64
C ALA A 232 -11.23 -10.74 -5.37
N VAL A 233 -11.68 -10.74 -4.11
CA VAL A 233 -12.97 -10.17 -3.68
C VAL A 233 -13.03 -8.64 -3.84
N LEU A 234 -11.92 -7.95 -3.59
CA LEU A 234 -11.81 -6.49 -3.73
C LEU A 234 -11.57 -6.08 -5.19
N GLY A 235 -11.32 -7.05 -6.07
CA GLY A 235 -10.92 -6.83 -7.46
C GLY A 235 -9.53 -6.21 -7.58
N PHE A 236 -8.71 -6.23 -6.53
CA PHE A 236 -7.40 -5.60 -6.49
C PHE A 236 -6.37 -6.42 -7.28
N ARG A 237 -5.95 -5.90 -8.44
CA ARG A 237 -5.06 -6.64 -9.36
C ARG A 237 -3.58 -6.34 -9.22
N ASP A 238 -3.23 -5.34 -8.44
CA ASP A 238 -1.85 -4.83 -8.42
C ASP A 238 -0.90 -5.82 -7.75
N ARG A 239 -1.27 -6.37 -6.58
CA ARG A 239 -0.36 -7.18 -5.76
C ARG A 239 0.05 -8.50 -6.40
N PHE A 240 -0.91 -9.34 -6.77
CA PHE A 240 -0.63 -10.66 -7.33
C PHE A 240 -0.87 -10.67 -8.84
N ALA A 241 0.09 -11.19 -9.60
CA ALA A 241 -0.18 -11.71 -10.93
C ALA A 241 -0.66 -13.17 -10.83
N SER A 242 -1.96 -13.39 -10.96
CA SER A 242 -2.59 -14.70 -10.72
C SER A 242 -3.67 -15.01 -11.76
N PRO A 243 -4.17 -16.26 -11.83
CA PRO A 243 -5.33 -16.60 -12.65
C PRO A 243 -6.61 -15.81 -12.31
N VAL A 244 -6.64 -15.11 -11.16
CA VAL A 244 -7.78 -14.30 -10.69
C VAL A 244 -7.64 -12.83 -11.05
N THR A 245 -6.42 -12.35 -11.27
CA THR A 245 -6.12 -10.94 -11.56
C THR A 245 -5.70 -10.73 -13.01
N CYS A 246 -5.30 -11.80 -13.69
CA CYS A 246 -4.83 -11.80 -15.08
C CYS A 246 -5.64 -12.79 -15.94
N LYS A 247 -6.49 -12.26 -16.83
CA LYS A 247 -7.42 -13.04 -17.68
C LYS A 247 -6.74 -14.12 -18.54
N ASP A 248 -5.52 -13.85 -19.01
CA ASP A 248 -4.74 -14.76 -19.87
C ASP A 248 -3.52 -15.35 -19.14
N TYR A 249 -3.57 -15.41 -17.80
CA TYR A 249 -2.44 -15.85 -16.96
C TYR A 249 -1.77 -17.13 -17.47
N HIS A 250 -2.54 -18.19 -17.71
CA HIS A 250 -1.99 -19.49 -18.14
C HIS A 250 -1.38 -19.44 -19.54
N LYS A 251 -1.93 -18.65 -20.46
CA LYS A 251 -1.39 -18.48 -21.81
C LYS A 251 -0.07 -17.72 -21.77
N LEU A 252 -0.04 -16.59 -21.04
CA LEU A 252 1.17 -15.78 -20.85
C LEU A 252 2.27 -16.61 -20.18
N ARG A 253 1.90 -17.45 -19.22
CA ARG A 253 2.83 -18.35 -18.55
C ARG A 253 3.39 -19.44 -19.45
N ALA A 254 2.56 -20.03 -20.30
CA ALA A 254 3.01 -20.99 -21.30
C ALA A 254 4.00 -20.34 -22.28
N MET A 255 3.70 -19.12 -22.75
CA MET A 255 4.59 -18.34 -23.60
C MET A 255 5.92 -18.01 -22.92
N LEU A 256 5.91 -17.62 -21.64
CA LEU A 256 7.14 -17.39 -20.87
C LEU A 256 7.98 -18.66 -20.73
N LYS A 257 7.35 -19.82 -20.56
CA LYS A 257 8.07 -21.09 -20.47
C LYS A 257 8.72 -21.47 -21.81
N GLU A 258 8.03 -21.20 -22.92
CA GLU A 258 8.50 -21.53 -24.27
C GLU A 258 9.57 -20.56 -24.78
N HIS A 259 9.41 -19.25 -24.50
CA HIS A 259 10.21 -18.20 -25.11
C HIS A 259 11.02 -17.35 -24.11
N GLY A 260 10.87 -17.57 -22.80
CA GLY A 260 11.48 -16.77 -21.73
C GLY A 260 13.00 -16.56 -21.88
N PRO A 261 13.80 -17.58 -22.19
CA PRO A 261 15.25 -17.42 -22.40
C PRO A 261 15.60 -16.45 -23.55
N ALA A 262 14.79 -16.42 -24.62
CA ALA A 262 15.00 -15.49 -25.73
C ALA A 262 14.53 -14.06 -25.39
N ILE A 263 13.39 -13.95 -24.68
CA ILE A 263 12.83 -12.66 -24.22
C ILE A 263 13.79 -11.94 -23.25
N LEU A 264 14.45 -12.68 -22.36
CA LEU A 264 15.41 -12.13 -21.40
C LEU A 264 16.75 -11.71 -22.06
N GLN A 265 17.10 -12.27 -23.23
CA GLN A 265 18.34 -11.95 -23.95
C GLN A 265 18.18 -10.79 -24.94
N GLU A 266 17.06 -10.74 -25.66
CA GLU A 266 16.81 -9.74 -26.71
C GLU A 266 16.06 -8.50 -26.19
N GLY A 267 15.57 -8.57 -24.96
CA GLY A 267 14.59 -7.64 -24.40
C GLY A 267 13.19 -7.95 -24.93
N PRO A 268 12.14 -7.93 -24.09
CA PRO A 268 10.78 -8.14 -24.58
C PRO A 268 10.44 -7.06 -25.62
N PRO A 269 9.87 -7.41 -26.78
CA PRO A 269 9.34 -6.41 -27.69
C PRO A 269 8.34 -5.51 -26.95
N PRO A 270 8.23 -4.20 -27.27
CA PRO A 270 7.45 -3.24 -26.47
C PRO A 270 6.01 -3.65 -26.20
N THR A 271 5.36 -4.31 -27.16
CA THR A 271 4.00 -4.85 -27.04
C THR A 271 3.87 -6.01 -26.06
N LEU A 272 4.97 -6.71 -25.79
CA LEU A 272 5.07 -7.77 -24.81
C LEU A 272 5.53 -7.23 -23.44
N PHE A 273 6.20 -6.09 -23.34
CA PHE A 273 6.54 -5.47 -22.04
C PHE A 273 5.27 -5.12 -21.25
N ASP A 274 4.27 -4.56 -21.94
CA ASP A 274 2.93 -4.29 -21.38
C ASP A 274 2.16 -5.56 -21.00
N GLN A 275 2.55 -6.73 -21.52
CA GLN A 275 1.95 -8.03 -21.21
C GLN A 275 2.75 -8.86 -20.19
N TYR A 276 4.08 -8.68 -20.13
CA TYR A 276 4.98 -9.38 -19.21
C TYR A 276 5.12 -8.67 -17.86
N GLY A 277 5.00 -7.34 -17.83
CA GLY A 277 4.81 -6.61 -16.57
C GLY A 277 3.58 -7.10 -15.80
N LEU A 278 2.56 -7.64 -16.51
CA LEU A 278 1.35 -8.20 -15.89
C LEU A 278 1.58 -9.51 -15.12
N LEU A 279 2.69 -10.23 -15.36
CA LEU A 279 2.98 -11.50 -14.66
C LEU A 279 3.87 -11.36 -13.43
N GLN A 280 4.43 -10.17 -13.18
CA GLN A 280 5.22 -9.92 -11.98
C GLN A 280 4.34 -9.57 -10.77
N GLY A 281 3.20 -8.91 -11.02
CA GLY A 281 2.46 -8.22 -9.97
C GLY A 281 3.33 -7.15 -9.30
N ASN A 282 2.83 -6.58 -8.21
CA ASN A 282 3.55 -5.63 -7.39
C ASN A 282 3.78 -6.26 -6.01
N ALA A 283 4.81 -7.11 -5.93
CA ALA A 283 5.18 -7.81 -4.70
C ALA A 283 5.62 -6.85 -3.58
N ASP A 284 5.97 -5.60 -3.89
CA ASP A 284 6.28 -4.58 -2.87
C ASP A 284 5.07 -4.21 -2.01
N ASN A 285 3.85 -4.50 -2.47
CA ASN A 285 2.63 -4.37 -1.65
C ASN A 285 2.48 -5.48 -0.58
N LEU A 286 3.47 -6.38 -0.48
CA LEU A 286 3.67 -7.33 0.61
C LEU A 286 5.00 -7.00 1.30
N VAL A 287 4.92 -6.61 2.57
CA VAL A 287 6.09 -6.23 3.36
C VAL A 287 6.38 -7.30 4.38
N LEU A 288 7.59 -7.85 4.34
CA LEU A 288 8.11 -8.72 5.39
C LEU A 288 8.55 -7.86 6.57
N SER A 289 8.19 -8.30 7.77
CA SER A 289 8.60 -7.72 9.05
C SER A 289 8.86 -8.86 10.03
N ASP A 290 9.63 -8.59 11.08
CA ASP A 290 10.15 -9.60 12.02
C ASP A 290 9.10 -10.61 12.49
N ASN A 291 7.85 -10.19 12.65
CA ASN A 291 6.77 -11.03 13.20
C ASN A 291 5.64 -11.36 12.20
N CYS A 292 5.62 -10.76 11.01
CA CYS A 292 4.48 -10.91 10.11
C CYS A 292 4.80 -10.55 8.66
N LEU A 293 3.86 -10.88 7.78
CA LEU A 293 3.77 -10.33 6.44
C LEU A 293 2.60 -9.35 6.43
N VAL A 294 2.90 -8.11 6.06
CA VAL A 294 1.98 -6.97 6.12
C VAL A 294 1.53 -6.60 4.71
N ALA A 295 0.23 -6.52 4.50
CA ALA A 295 -0.35 -6.03 3.26
C ALA A 295 -0.48 -4.49 3.30
N ILE A 296 0.09 -3.82 2.31
CA ILE A 296 0.00 -2.37 2.13
C ILE A 296 -0.65 -2.01 0.80
N ASP A 297 -0.96 -0.71 0.64
CA ASP A 297 -1.54 -0.11 -0.56
C ASP A 297 -2.83 -0.80 -1.06
N ASN A 298 -3.65 -1.26 -0.11
CA ASN A 298 -4.89 -1.99 -0.40
C ASN A 298 -5.91 -1.09 -1.09
N HIS A 299 -6.56 -1.54 -2.16
CA HIS A 299 -7.63 -0.78 -2.83
C HIS A 299 -8.80 -1.66 -3.24
N VAL A 300 -10.00 -1.08 -3.29
CA VAL A 300 -11.15 -1.67 -3.99
C VAL A 300 -11.12 -1.19 -5.44
N GLN A 301 -11.11 -2.10 -6.41
CA GLN A 301 -11.17 -1.75 -7.84
C GLN A 301 -12.55 -2.00 -8.46
N HIS A 302 -13.50 -2.55 -7.71
CA HIS A 302 -14.91 -2.56 -8.09
C HIS A 302 -15.51 -1.16 -7.95
N VAL A 303 -15.33 -0.31 -8.95
CA VAL A 303 -15.78 1.08 -8.96
C VAL A 303 -17.03 1.24 -9.84
N LYS A 304 -18.11 1.84 -9.32
CA LYS A 304 -19.40 2.00 -10.04
C LYS A 304 -19.33 2.81 -11.35
N SER A 305 -18.32 3.67 -11.51
CA SER A 305 -18.24 4.66 -12.60
C SER A 305 -17.42 4.22 -13.82
N ALA A 306 -16.74 3.07 -13.76
CA ALA A 306 -16.14 2.49 -14.95
C ALA A 306 -17.25 1.74 -15.69
N CYS A 307 -17.59 2.18 -16.92
CA CYS A 307 -18.51 1.48 -17.82
C CYS A 307 -18.40 -0.04 -17.61
N GLU A 308 -19.54 -0.70 -17.42
CA GLU A 308 -19.75 -2.15 -17.20
C GLU A 308 -19.04 -3.08 -18.23
N ALA A 309 -18.26 -2.52 -19.16
CA ALA A 309 -17.50 -3.17 -20.21
C ALA A 309 -15.99 -3.37 -19.90
N SER A 310 -15.43 -2.85 -18.79
CA SER A 310 -13.99 -3.01 -18.52
C SER A 310 -13.64 -4.37 -17.88
N SER A 311 -13.58 -5.40 -18.74
CA SER A 311 -12.65 -6.55 -18.68
C SER A 311 -12.50 -7.35 -17.36
N GLY A 312 -13.41 -7.19 -16.40
CA GLY A 312 -13.52 -8.03 -15.22
C GLY A 312 -13.66 -9.50 -15.59
N MET A 313 -12.95 -10.38 -14.89
CA MET A 313 -13.33 -11.79 -14.94
C MET A 313 -14.68 -11.94 -14.26
N GLU A 314 -15.55 -12.69 -14.92
CA GLU A 314 -16.85 -13.09 -14.37
C GLU A 314 -16.66 -13.71 -12.99
N PRO A 315 -17.52 -13.39 -12.00
CA PRO A 315 -17.43 -13.96 -10.66
C PRO A 315 -17.31 -15.49 -10.63
N ARG A 316 -17.99 -16.16 -11.56
CA ARG A 316 -17.91 -17.62 -11.73
C ARG A 316 -16.54 -18.13 -12.16
N ALA A 317 -15.81 -17.37 -12.98
CA ALA A 317 -14.45 -17.74 -13.41
C ALA A 317 -13.45 -17.61 -12.24
N ILE A 318 -13.60 -16.55 -11.45
CA ILE A 318 -12.82 -16.36 -10.22
C ILE A 318 -13.13 -17.49 -9.24
N ALA A 319 -14.43 -17.73 -8.96
CA ALA A 319 -14.86 -18.80 -8.08
C ALA A 319 -14.37 -20.19 -8.54
N GLY A 320 -14.40 -20.46 -9.85
CA GLY A 320 -13.85 -21.68 -10.44
C GLY A 320 -12.34 -21.87 -10.22
N THR A 321 -11.58 -20.78 -10.01
CA THR A 321 -10.15 -20.88 -9.62
C THR A 321 -10.03 -21.38 -8.18
N PHE A 322 -10.82 -20.85 -7.25
CA PHE A 322 -10.83 -21.30 -5.85
C PHE A 322 -11.50 -22.67 -5.66
N ALA A 323 -12.43 -23.06 -6.54
CA ALA A 323 -12.96 -24.42 -6.62
C ALA A 323 -11.83 -25.44 -6.80
N LYS A 324 -10.89 -25.17 -7.70
CA LYS A 324 -9.71 -26.02 -7.92
C LYS A 324 -8.81 -26.09 -6.69
N VAL A 325 -8.63 -24.99 -5.96
CA VAL A 325 -7.87 -24.99 -4.70
C VAL A 325 -8.51 -25.96 -3.69
N LEU A 326 -9.85 -25.91 -3.55
CA LEU A 326 -10.61 -26.79 -2.66
C LEU A 326 -10.54 -28.25 -3.10
N GLU A 327 -10.77 -28.52 -4.39
CA GLU A 327 -10.68 -29.86 -4.99
C GLU A 327 -9.30 -30.48 -4.78
N GLU A 328 -8.23 -29.73 -5.08
CA GLU A 328 -6.85 -30.18 -4.90
C GLU A 328 -6.52 -30.48 -3.44
N ALA A 329 -6.98 -29.64 -2.51
CA ALA A 329 -6.73 -29.82 -1.08
C ALA A 329 -7.54 -30.99 -0.49
N ALA A 330 -8.79 -31.18 -0.92
CA ALA A 330 -9.64 -32.27 -0.47
C ALA A 330 -9.18 -33.63 -1.03
N ALA A 331 -8.74 -33.67 -2.29
CA ALA A 331 -8.31 -34.91 -2.93
C ALA A 331 -6.93 -35.40 -2.45
N ASN A 332 -5.99 -34.48 -2.23
CA ASN A 332 -4.60 -34.83 -1.95
C ASN A 332 -4.18 -34.63 -0.49
N GLY A 333 -5.04 -34.02 0.32
CA GLY A 333 -4.71 -33.58 1.67
C GLY A 333 -4.00 -32.22 1.70
N LEU A 334 -3.77 -31.72 2.92
CA LEU A 334 -3.25 -30.38 3.14
C LEU A 334 -1.76 -30.23 2.78
N LEU A 335 -0.98 -31.31 2.90
CA LEU A 335 0.49 -31.26 2.88
C LEU A 335 1.15 -31.76 1.58
N GLU A 336 0.41 -32.38 0.66
CA GLU A 336 0.94 -32.83 -0.64
C GLU A 336 -0.13 -32.75 -1.74
N PRO A 337 0.21 -32.81 -3.04
CA PRO A 337 1.48 -32.49 -3.72
C PRO A 337 1.54 -30.97 -4.07
N PRO A 338 2.48 -30.47 -4.92
CA PRO A 338 2.52 -29.06 -5.30
C PRO A 338 1.19 -28.63 -5.90
N ALA A 339 0.52 -27.68 -5.26
CA ALA A 339 -0.78 -27.21 -5.71
C ALA A 339 -0.59 -26.34 -6.97
N ALA A 340 -0.98 -26.87 -8.12
CA ALA A 340 -0.99 -26.12 -9.38
C ALA A 340 -1.77 -24.81 -9.24
N SER A 341 -2.78 -24.82 -8.36
CA SER A 341 -3.59 -23.65 -8.00
C SER A 341 -2.81 -22.50 -7.33
N VAL A 342 -1.67 -22.75 -6.69
CA VAL A 342 -0.86 -21.70 -6.02
C VAL A 342 0.52 -21.49 -6.67
N GLU A 343 0.78 -22.13 -7.80
CA GLU A 343 2.05 -22.06 -8.50
C GLU A 343 2.42 -20.64 -8.96
N PHE A 344 1.42 -19.77 -9.14
CA PHE A 344 1.65 -18.37 -9.46
C PHE A 344 2.42 -17.64 -8.35
N PHE A 345 2.18 -17.96 -7.08
CA PHE A 345 2.88 -17.35 -5.95
C PHE A 345 4.35 -17.77 -5.92
N HIS A 346 4.61 -19.06 -6.17
CA HIS A 346 5.98 -19.57 -6.35
C HIS A 346 6.72 -18.82 -7.46
N HIS A 347 6.07 -18.65 -8.62
CA HIS A 347 6.64 -17.93 -9.75
C HIS A 347 6.93 -16.46 -9.40
N MET A 348 5.97 -15.77 -8.77
CA MET A 348 6.12 -14.38 -8.35
C MET A 348 7.34 -14.20 -7.42
N VAL A 349 7.45 -15.02 -6.37
CA VAL A 349 8.58 -14.95 -5.43
C VAL A 349 9.90 -15.23 -6.14
N ARG A 350 9.96 -16.27 -6.98
CA ARG A 350 11.16 -16.61 -7.76
C ARG A 350 11.59 -15.50 -8.71
N GLN A 351 10.66 -14.87 -9.42
CA GLN A 351 10.97 -13.81 -10.37
C GLN A 351 11.50 -12.55 -9.68
N ASN A 352 10.91 -12.17 -8.55
CA ASN A 352 11.31 -10.95 -7.84
C ASN A 352 12.60 -11.13 -7.02
N THR A 353 12.82 -12.31 -6.45
CA THR A 353 13.85 -12.51 -5.41
C THR A 353 14.93 -13.53 -5.77
N GLY A 354 14.74 -14.27 -6.88
CA GLY A 354 15.60 -15.39 -7.26
C GLY A 354 15.43 -16.66 -6.41
N TYR A 355 14.60 -16.63 -5.37
CA TYR A 355 14.42 -17.74 -4.43
C TYR A 355 13.29 -18.70 -4.86
N GLU A 356 13.53 -20.02 -4.75
CA GLU A 356 12.53 -21.06 -5.02
C GLU A 356 11.92 -21.56 -3.71
N LEU A 357 10.64 -21.27 -3.49
CA LEU A 357 9.91 -21.71 -2.31
C LEU A 357 9.74 -23.23 -2.29
N THR A 358 9.90 -23.83 -1.11
CA THR A 358 9.64 -25.26 -0.93
C THR A 358 8.15 -25.61 -1.06
N THR A 359 7.86 -26.88 -1.33
CA THR A 359 6.49 -27.40 -1.32
C THR A 359 5.77 -27.15 0.01
N ALA A 360 6.49 -27.28 1.13
CA ALA A 360 5.95 -27.00 2.46
C ALA A 360 5.47 -25.55 2.58
N ALA A 361 6.26 -24.56 2.12
CA ALA A 361 5.85 -23.17 2.12
C ALA A 361 4.60 -22.91 1.27
N LEU A 362 4.51 -23.54 0.09
CA LEU A 362 3.35 -23.42 -0.79
C LEU A 362 2.09 -24.10 -0.21
N CYS A 363 2.24 -25.18 0.55
CA CYS A 363 1.14 -25.80 1.29
C CYS A 363 0.59 -24.87 2.38
N GLU A 364 1.46 -24.17 3.13
CA GLU A 364 1.02 -23.18 4.12
C GLU A 364 0.35 -21.96 3.47
N PHE A 365 0.87 -21.49 2.33
CA PHE A 365 0.19 -20.45 1.55
C PHE A 365 -1.23 -20.90 1.15
N ARG A 366 -1.37 -22.12 0.61
CA ARG A 366 -2.68 -22.70 0.25
C ARG A 366 -3.59 -22.82 1.48
N LEU A 367 -3.06 -23.22 2.63
CA LEU A 367 -3.82 -23.32 3.87
C LEU A 367 -4.36 -21.95 4.30
N GLY A 368 -3.58 -20.87 4.12
CA GLY A 368 -4.06 -19.49 4.27
C GLY A 368 -5.28 -19.16 3.41
N VAL A 369 -5.28 -19.58 2.14
CA VAL A 369 -6.42 -19.41 1.22
C VAL A 369 -7.66 -20.16 1.73
N LEU A 370 -7.48 -21.41 2.17
CA LEU A 370 -8.58 -22.24 2.69
C LEU A 370 -9.18 -21.65 3.96
N HIS A 371 -8.35 -21.13 4.87
CA HIS A 371 -8.86 -20.42 6.04
C HIS A 371 -9.62 -19.14 5.66
N ALA A 372 -9.14 -18.39 4.67
CA ALA A 372 -9.86 -17.22 4.18
C ALA A 372 -11.24 -17.60 3.62
N LEU A 373 -11.34 -18.70 2.85
CA LEU A 373 -12.60 -19.21 2.31
C LEU A 373 -13.58 -19.63 3.41
N ARG A 374 -13.07 -20.27 4.48
CA ARG A 374 -13.86 -20.63 5.67
C ARG A 374 -14.44 -19.38 6.35
N ASP A 375 -13.64 -18.33 6.48
CA ASP A 375 -13.98 -17.13 7.24
C ASP A 375 -14.82 -16.12 6.40
N LEU A 376 -14.77 -16.22 5.06
CA LEU A 376 -15.27 -15.21 4.11
C LEU A 376 -16.72 -14.78 4.34
N GLY A 377 -17.65 -15.71 4.57
CA GLY A 377 -19.06 -15.37 4.76
C GLY A 377 -19.30 -14.39 5.91
N SER A 378 -18.57 -14.55 7.02
CA SER A 378 -18.65 -13.62 8.16
C SER A 378 -18.02 -12.26 7.87
N VAL A 379 -16.97 -12.23 7.05
CA VAL A 379 -16.29 -11.00 6.62
C VAL A 379 -17.16 -10.21 5.64
N LEU A 380 -17.86 -10.87 4.72
CA LEU A 380 -18.79 -10.22 3.79
C LEU A 380 -19.98 -9.57 4.50
N ALA A 381 -20.56 -10.24 5.50
CA ALA A 381 -21.62 -9.67 6.33
C ALA A 381 -21.14 -8.43 7.09
N TRP A 382 -19.93 -8.49 7.68
CA TRP A 382 -19.31 -7.32 8.30
C TRP A 382 -19.07 -6.18 7.29
N ALA A 383 -18.60 -6.51 6.08
CA ALA A 383 -18.27 -5.53 5.05
C ALA A 383 -19.51 -4.75 4.58
N GLU A 384 -20.66 -5.41 4.50
CA GLU A 384 -21.95 -4.76 4.21
C GLU A 384 -22.32 -3.75 5.30
N SER A 385 -22.29 -4.16 6.57
CA SER A 385 -22.58 -3.26 7.69
C SER A 385 -21.59 -2.10 7.75
N PHE A 386 -20.29 -2.37 7.56
CA PHE A 386 -19.25 -1.36 7.61
C PHE A 386 -19.34 -0.36 6.45
N LEU A 387 -19.78 -0.79 5.26
CA LEU A 387 -20.01 0.14 4.15
C LEU A 387 -21.20 1.07 4.42
N ALA A 388 -22.25 0.58 5.09
CA ALA A 388 -23.36 1.41 5.55
C ALA A 388 -22.90 2.45 6.58
N GLU A 389 -22.10 2.03 7.58
CA GLU A 389 -21.47 2.94 8.56
C GLU A 389 -20.62 4.01 7.88
N LEU A 390 -19.80 3.63 6.88
CA LEU A 390 -18.98 4.60 6.13
C LEU A 390 -19.82 5.61 5.33
N LEU A 391 -20.99 5.22 4.84
CA LEU A 391 -21.91 6.12 4.15
C LEU A 391 -22.52 7.13 5.12
N GLU A 392 -22.97 6.68 6.29
CA GLU A 392 -23.48 7.54 7.36
C GLU A 392 -22.40 8.54 7.84
N ASP A 393 -21.18 8.06 8.09
CA ASP A 393 -20.03 8.91 8.41
C ASP A 393 -19.75 9.93 7.29
N ALA A 394 -19.88 9.50 6.03
CA ALA A 394 -19.65 10.39 4.90
C ALA A 394 -20.68 11.53 4.82
N GLU A 395 -21.95 11.25 5.10
CA GLU A 395 -23.01 12.25 5.22
C GLU A 395 -22.68 13.27 6.32
N ALA A 396 -22.24 12.79 7.48
CA ALA A 396 -21.92 13.63 8.64
C ALA A 396 -20.73 14.57 8.40
N THR A 397 -19.74 14.16 7.60
CA THR A 397 -18.55 15.00 7.34
C THR A 397 -18.82 16.22 6.45
N GLU A 398 -19.95 16.23 5.72
CA GLU A 398 -20.30 17.19 4.67
C GLU A 398 -19.19 17.36 3.59
N SER A 399 -18.29 16.37 3.46
CA SER A 399 -17.22 16.40 2.47
C SER A 399 -17.70 15.74 1.19
N LYS A 400 -18.02 16.54 0.17
CA LYS A 400 -18.44 16.01 -1.14
C LYS A 400 -17.40 15.02 -1.71
N PHE A 401 -16.12 15.36 -1.62
CA PHE A 401 -15.05 14.49 -2.12
C PHE A 401 -15.05 13.11 -1.44
N TRP A 402 -15.24 13.09 -0.12
CA TRP A 402 -15.30 11.84 0.65
C TRP A 402 -16.57 11.05 0.33
N MET A 403 -17.73 11.72 0.26
CA MET A 403 -18.99 11.12 -0.12
C MET A 403 -18.94 10.48 -1.52
N ASP A 404 -18.42 11.19 -2.52
CA ASP A 404 -18.23 10.66 -3.89
C ASP A 404 -17.30 9.42 -3.87
N ASN A 405 -16.28 9.46 -3.03
CA ASN A 405 -15.34 8.36 -2.82
C ASN A 405 -15.99 7.12 -2.21
N VAL A 406 -16.77 7.25 -1.14
CA VAL A 406 -17.49 6.13 -0.51
C VAL A 406 -18.52 5.57 -1.49
N ASN A 407 -19.30 6.43 -2.17
CA ASN A 407 -20.29 6.01 -3.15
C ASN A 407 -19.71 5.25 -4.35
N SER A 408 -18.44 5.51 -4.68
CA SER A 408 -17.73 4.85 -5.77
C SER A 408 -17.49 3.35 -5.48
N ILE A 409 -17.47 2.94 -4.21
CA ILE A 409 -17.31 1.53 -3.81
C ILE A 409 -18.53 0.74 -4.25
N ASN A 410 -18.33 -0.25 -5.13
CA ASN A 410 -19.40 -1.12 -5.59
C ASN A 410 -19.59 -2.32 -4.63
N GLY A 411 -20.37 -2.08 -3.56
CA GLY A 411 -20.73 -3.11 -2.59
C GLY A 411 -21.47 -4.31 -3.22
N GLU A 412 -22.28 -4.09 -4.25
CA GLU A 412 -23.02 -5.16 -4.94
C GLU A 412 -22.07 -6.13 -5.67
N ALA A 413 -21.07 -5.60 -6.39
CA ALA A 413 -20.06 -6.43 -7.05
C ALA A 413 -19.26 -7.26 -6.04
N LEU A 414 -18.89 -6.66 -4.90
CA LEU A 414 -18.20 -7.35 -3.81
C LEU A 414 -19.06 -8.49 -3.24
N GLN A 415 -20.35 -8.23 -2.97
CA GLN A 415 -21.27 -9.24 -2.46
C GLN A 415 -21.56 -10.35 -3.48
N SER A 416 -21.73 -10.00 -4.75
CA SER A 416 -21.96 -10.96 -5.83
C SER A 416 -20.78 -11.94 -5.98
N LEU A 417 -19.55 -11.42 -5.99
CA LEU A 417 -18.35 -12.24 -6.03
C LEU A 417 -18.15 -13.06 -4.75
N GLY A 418 -18.36 -12.42 -3.59
CA GLY A 418 -18.31 -13.09 -2.30
C GLY A 418 -19.30 -14.25 -2.19
N ALA A 419 -20.53 -14.07 -2.67
CA ALA A 419 -21.56 -15.10 -2.71
C ALA A 419 -21.15 -16.28 -3.61
N ALA A 420 -20.63 -16.01 -4.82
CA ALA A 420 -20.14 -17.06 -5.72
C ALA A 420 -19.00 -17.90 -5.09
N LEU A 421 -18.11 -17.27 -4.32
CA LEU A 421 -17.05 -17.95 -3.57
C LEU A 421 -17.60 -18.79 -2.41
N CYS A 422 -18.55 -18.25 -1.64
CA CYS A 422 -19.23 -18.97 -0.57
C CYS A 422 -20.02 -20.18 -1.10
N GLU A 423 -20.74 -20.03 -2.21
CA GLU A 423 -21.44 -21.14 -2.90
C GLU A 423 -20.46 -22.24 -3.33
N THR A 424 -19.30 -21.84 -3.87
CA THR A 424 -18.23 -22.76 -4.26
C THR A 424 -17.62 -23.50 -3.07
N ALA A 425 -17.49 -22.82 -1.91
CA ALA A 425 -16.97 -23.40 -0.68
C ALA A 425 -17.99 -24.29 0.06
N ALA A 426 -19.29 -24.12 -0.17
CA ALA A 426 -20.35 -24.80 0.56
C ALA A 426 -20.26 -26.34 0.56
N PRO A 427 -19.94 -27.03 -0.55
CA PRO A 427 -19.74 -28.48 -0.57
C PRO A 427 -18.56 -28.96 0.30
N TYR A 428 -17.62 -28.06 0.60
CA TYR A 428 -16.41 -28.34 1.37
C TYR A 428 -16.51 -27.84 2.82
N LYS A 429 -17.69 -27.44 3.30
CA LYS A 429 -17.85 -26.83 4.62
C LYS A 429 -17.27 -27.69 5.75
N ASP A 430 -17.52 -29.00 5.75
CA ASP A 430 -17.01 -29.90 6.80
C ASP A 430 -15.49 -30.07 6.73
N PHE A 431 -14.92 -30.07 5.52
CA PHE A 431 -13.48 -30.06 5.31
C PHE A 431 -12.84 -28.75 5.78
N LEU A 432 -13.45 -27.60 5.46
CA LEU A 432 -12.99 -26.30 5.91
C LEU A 432 -13.10 -26.15 7.43
N ALA A 433 -14.11 -26.76 8.05
CA ALA A 433 -14.27 -26.79 9.50
C ALA A 433 -13.25 -27.70 10.21
N SER A 434 -12.65 -28.66 9.51
CA SER A 434 -11.63 -29.57 10.06
C SER A 434 -10.19 -29.12 9.86
N LEU A 435 -9.98 -27.97 9.21
CA LEU A 435 -8.65 -27.38 9.04
C LEU A 435 -7.98 -27.14 10.41
N PRO A 436 -6.66 -27.33 10.52
CA PRO A 436 -5.92 -27.06 11.75
C PRO A 436 -6.10 -25.60 12.17
N ASP A 437 -6.09 -25.31 13.47
CA ASP A 437 -6.15 -23.94 13.93
C ASP A 437 -4.96 -23.13 13.41
N VAL A 438 -5.24 -21.89 12.99
CA VAL A 438 -4.20 -20.94 12.61
C VAL A 438 -3.39 -20.65 13.88
N PRO A 439 -2.06 -20.85 13.87
CA PRO A 439 -1.23 -20.40 14.98
C PRO A 439 -1.56 -18.94 15.24
N ALA A 440 -2.00 -18.62 16.46
CA ALA A 440 -2.29 -17.24 16.79
C ALA A 440 -1.06 -16.41 16.39
N PRO A 441 -1.22 -15.34 15.59
CA PRO A 441 -0.09 -14.50 15.29
C PRO A 441 0.51 -14.11 16.63
N SER A 442 1.83 -14.32 16.82
CA SER A 442 2.53 -13.77 17.98
C SER A 442 2.06 -12.33 18.10
N PRO A 443 1.51 -11.93 19.25
CA PRO A 443 0.82 -10.65 19.38
C PRO A 443 1.69 -9.60 18.73
N ALA A 444 1.23 -9.06 17.60
CA ALA A 444 1.92 -7.99 16.91
C ALA A 444 2.17 -6.94 17.99
N VAL A 445 3.44 -6.66 18.29
CA VAL A 445 3.94 -5.83 19.40
C VAL A 445 2.78 -5.03 19.97
N ASP A 446 2.26 -5.52 21.09
CA ASP A 446 0.95 -5.14 21.62
C ASP A 446 0.94 -3.62 21.83
N THR A 447 0.48 -2.87 20.83
CA THR A 447 0.36 -1.41 20.93
C THR A 447 -0.68 -1.04 21.99
N LYS A 448 -1.44 -2.02 22.50
CA LYS A 448 -2.27 -1.90 23.71
C LYS A 448 -1.48 -1.57 24.97
N ALA A 449 -0.15 -1.70 24.99
CA ALA A 449 0.67 -1.21 26.10
C ALA A 449 0.64 0.34 26.25
N VAL A 450 0.10 1.08 25.28
CA VAL A 450 -0.01 2.54 25.33
C VAL A 450 -1.39 3.04 25.81
N ASP A 451 -2.39 2.15 25.93
CA ASP A 451 -3.70 2.49 26.56
C ASP A 451 -3.66 2.40 28.10
N ALA A 452 -2.48 2.18 28.69
CA ALA A 452 -2.30 2.40 30.12
C ALA A 452 -2.57 3.88 30.41
N LYS A 453 -3.72 4.16 31.05
CA LYS A 453 -4.10 5.45 31.67
C LYS A 453 -2.87 6.33 31.84
N ALA A 454 -2.78 7.37 31.02
CA ALA A 454 -1.79 8.43 31.15
C ALA A 454 -1.80 8.90 32.61
N SER A 455 -0.89 8.33 33.40
CA SER A 455 -0.59 8.79 34.74
C SER A 455 0.19 10.06 34.48
N GLU A 456 -0.32 11.19 34.99
CA GLU A 456 0.37 12.47 34.90
C GLU A 456 1.85 12.26 35.24
N PRO A 457 2.77 12.57 34.30
CA PRO A 457 4.18 12.35 34.55
C PRO A 457 4.61 13.22 35.72
N GLN A 458 5.10 12.59 36.80
CA GLN A 458 5.72 13.28 37.90
C GLN A 458 6.89 14.12 37.36
N ALA A 459 6.76 15.43 37.54
CA ALA A 459 7.72 16.44 37.14
C ALA A 459 9.05 16.26 37.88
N SER A 460 9.96 15.47 37.33
CA SER A 460 11.38 15.56 37.67
C SER A 460 12.21 15.25 36.43
N SER A 461 12.88 16.28 35.91
CA SER A 461 13.62 16.40 34.64
C SER A 461 12.74 16.67 33.41
N GLU A 462 12.49 17.97 33.13
CA GLU A 462 11.87 18.55 31.92
C GLU A 462 12.66 18.31 30.61
N ALA A 463 13.52 17.30 30.57
CA ALA A 463 14.20 16.86 29.35
C ALA A 463 13.15 16.23 28.42
N LEU A 464 13.05 16.76 27.18
CA LEU A 464 12.24 16.26 26.05
C LEU A 464 11.56 14.91 26.36
N ALA A 465 10.29 14.93 26.78
CA ALA A 465 9.53 13.74 27.13
C ALA A 465 9.25 12.90 25.87
N ALA A 466 10.27 12.25 25.33
CA ALA A 466 10.20 11.32 24.22
C ALA A 466 9.83 9.93 24.72
N ALA A 467 9.12 9.16 23.89
CA ALA A 467 8.88 7.76 24.16
C ALA A 467 10.23 7.02 24.32
N PRO A 468 10.44 6.21 25.37
CA PRO A 468 11.72 5.56 25.62
C PRO A 468 12.23 4.73 24.43
N GLU A 469 11.35 3.94 23.82
CA GLU A 469 11.69 3.08 22.66
C GLU A 469 12.19 3.90 21.46
N LEU A 470 11.56 5.05 21.20
CA LEU A 470 12.02 5.97 20.17
C LEU A 470 13.39 6.54 20.54
N TRP A 471 13.56 7.02 21.77
CA TRP A 471 14.79 7.64 22.20
C TRP A 471 15.98 6.68 22.06
N ASP A 472 15.81 5.42 22.47
CA ASP A 472 16.81 4.37 22.34
C ASP A 472 17.12 4.01 20.87
N ALA A 473 16.12 4.13 19.98
CA ALA A 473 16.30 3.89 18.54
C ALA A 473 16.99 5.05 17.81
N LEU A 474 17.05 6.26 18.39
CA LEU A 474 17.69 7.41 17.77
C LEU A 474 19.21 7.31 17.81
N PRO A 475 19.92 7.63 16.71
CA PRO A 475 21.37 7.78 16.73
C PRO A 475 21.84 8.79 17.81
N PRO A 476 22.96 8.56 18.52
CA PRO A 476 23.42 9.44 19.60
C PRO A 476 23.65 10.91 19.18
N ASP A 477 24.06 11.13 17.94
CA ASP A 477 24.23 12.46 17.36
C ASP A 477 22.89 13.17 17.12
N VAL A 478 21.84 12.43 16.72
CA VAL A 478 20.47 12.94 16.63
C VAL A 478 19.92 13.27 18.02
N GLN A 479 20.10 12.38 19.01
CA GLN A 479 19.73 12.64 20.41
C GLN A 479 20.36 13.93 20.94
N ALA A 480 21.68 14.08 20.76
CA ALA A 480 22.40 15.29 21.15
C ALA A 480 21.92 16.54 20.40
N ALA A 481 21.55 16.41 19.12
CA ALA A 481 21.01 17.52 18.34
C ALA A 481 19.63 17.96 18.84
N LEU A 482 18.74 17.01 19.18
CA LEU A 482 17.42 17.28 19.74
C LEU A 482 17.48 17.93 21.12
N GLN A 483 18.46 17.57 21.95
CA GLN A 483 18.69 18.24 23.23
C GLN A 483 19.12 19.71 23.07
N ARG A 484 19.87 20.03 22.00
CA ARG A 484 20.32 21.41 21.71
C ARG A 484 19.25 22.25 21.00
N GLU A 485 18.48 21.62 20.13
CA GLU A 485 17.39 22.23 19.37
C GLU A 485 16.10 21.45 19.60
N PRO A 486 15.45 21.59 20.78
CA PRO A 486 14.19 20.93 21.02
C PRO A 486 13.14 21.42 20.01
N PRO A 487 12.18 20.57 19.60
CA PRO A 487 11.06 20.97 18.78
C PRO A 487 10.42 22.22 19.40
N ARG A 488 10.35 23.31 18.64
CA ARG A 488 9.69 24.51 19.14
C ARG A 488 8.20 24.24 19.20
N PRO A 489 7.53 24.56 20.31
CA PRO A 489 6.08 24.47 20.36
C PRO A 489 5.51 25.30 19.21
N ILE A 490 4.60 24.69 18.45
CA ILE A 490 3.87 25.37 17.39
C ILE A 490 3.21 26.60 18.04
N PRO A 491 3.52 27.84 17.63
CA PRO A 491 2.95 29.01 18.25
C PRO A 491 1.44 28.93 18.09
N TYR A 492 0.74 28.74 19.21
CA TYR A 492 -0.71 28.73 19.26
C TYR A 492 -1.15 30.11 18.77
N ALA A 493 -1.56 30.22 17.51
CA ALA A 493 -2.22 31.42 17.03
C ALA A 493 -3.68 31.31 17.52
N PRO A 494 -4.11 32.08 18.54
CA PRO A 494 -5.53 32.16 18.85
C PRO A 494 -6.23 32.67 17.59
N ARG A 495 -7.15 31.86 17.06
CA ARG A 495 -8.04 32.27 15.97
C ARG A 495 -9.13 33.19 16.49
#